data_AF-A0AAW6G612-F1
#
_entry.id   AF-A0AAW6G612-F1
#
_cell.length_a   1.000
_cell.length_b   1.000
_cell.length_c   1.000
_cell.angle_alpha   90.00
_cell.angle_beta   90.00
_cell.angle_gamma   90.00
#
_symmetry.space_group_name_H-M   'P 1'
#
loop_
_entity.id
_entity.type
_entity.pdbx_description
1 polymer ?
#
loop_
_entity_poly.entity_id
_entity_poly.type
_entity_poly.pdbx_seq_one_letter_code
_entity_poly.pdbx_strand_id
1 'polypeptide(L)'
;MCELTTSQKHIITELNNSRGEYKPAFMQIRIHDSYDGNIDELDIPTLGTIVHEYIHFLQNVSTPWGLYDSMVRYNIMAETYAFVENATSTITLPLDIDYSPELANKIAIVKCGMGYCPLADTRRNDFKIDVNERICIHRKYKQLNNRILPVITLDICFTDGSKQAITLGANIIKESMAALYQMLIDETATHERYDLPYNLVKIIAEQHFSAIASDNIKLITICYISLFSVDTN
;
A
#
# COMPACT_ATOMS: atom_id res chain seq x y z
N MET A 1 -29.08 -19.16 4.97
CA MET A 1 -28.26 -18.14 4.28
C MET A 1 -27.45 -17.43 5.34
N CYS A 2 -26.12 -17.58 5.32
CA CYS A 2 -25.23 -16.91 6.26
C CYS A 2 -25.05 -15.47 5.78
N GLU A 3 -25.45 -14.49 6.58
CA GLU A 3 -25.22 -13.08 6.26
C GLU A 3 -23.72 -12.80 6.26
N LEU A 4 -23.19 -12.38 5.10
CA LEU A 4 -21.80 -11.96 4.98
C LEU A 4 -21.54 -10.80 5.95
N THR A 5 -20.45 -10.92 6.71
CA THR A 5 -19.99 -9.87 7.62
C THR A 5 -19.67 -8.59 6.84
N THR A 6 -19.74 -7.43 7.50
CA THR A 6 -19.42 -6.12 6.90
C THR A 6 -18.03 -6.09 6.27
N SER A 7 -17.06 -6.80 6.86
CA SER A 7 -15.71 -6.96 6.31
C SER A 7 -15.69 -7.76 5.00
N GLN A 8 -16.45 -8.85 4.92
CA GLN A 8 -16.57 -9.64 3.69
C GLN A 8 -17.28 -8.85 2.58
N LYS A 9 -18.31 -8.06 2.91
CA LYS A 9 -18.98 -7.17 1.96
C LYS A 9 -18.05 -6.08 1.42
N HIS A 10 -17.18 -5.51 2.25
CA HIS A 10 -16.21 -4.50 1.83
C HIS A 10 -15.10 -5.07 0.95
N ILE A 11 -14.53 -6.23 1.31
CA ILE A 11 -13.54 -6.95 0.48
C ILE A 11 -14.15 -7.29 -0.88
N ILE A 12 -15.41 -7.73 -0.92
CA ILE A 12 -16.13 -8.00 -2.17
C ILE A 12 -16.38 -6.70 -2.95
N THR A 13 -16.70 -5.58 -2.31
CA THR A 13 -16.90 -4.29 -2.98
C THR A 13 -15.60 -3.72 -3.56
N GLU A 14 -14.48 -3.80 -2.84
CA GLU A 14 -13.16 -3.40 -3.35
C GLU A 14 -12.70 -4.33 -4.48
N LEU A 15 -12.88 -5.65 -4.36
CA LEU A 15 -12.61 -6.62 -5.44
C LEU A 15 -13.52 -6.42 -6.67
N ASN A 16 -14.77 -5.98 -6.48
CA ASN A 16 -15.71 -5.75 -7.57
C ASN A 16 -15.54 -4.37 -8.22
N ASN A 17 -14.91 -3.41 -7.54
CA ASN A 17 -14.71 -2.05 -8.03
C ASN A 17 -13.26 -1.74 -8.43
N SER A 18 -12.27 -2.55 -8.03
CA SER A 18 -10.91 -2.40 -8.54
C SER A 18 -10.94 -2.73 -10.04
N ARG A 19 -10.20 -1.97 -10.85
CA ARG A 19 -10.04 -2.24 -12.29
C ARG A 19 -8.85 -3.16 -12.57
N GLY A 20 -7.99 -3.34 -11.56
CA GLY A 20 -6.86 -4.26 -11.58
C GLY A 20 -6.40 -4.63 -10.17
N GLU A 21 -5.49 -5.60 -10.09
CA GLU A 21 -4.79 -5.98 -8.87
C GLU A 21 -3.38 -6.52 -9.19
N TYR A 22 -2.36 -6.07 -8.45
CA TYR A 22 -1.06 -6.69 -8.39
C TYR A 22 -0.95 -7.65 -7.19
N LYS A 23 -0.49 -8.88 -7.45
CA LYS A 23 -0.22 -9.91 -6.43
C LYS A 23 1.28 -10.03 -6.19
N PRO A 24 1.83 -9.46 -5.10
CA PRO A 24 3.28 -9.44 -4.86
C PRO A 24 3.91 -10.84 -4.80
N ALA A 25 3.24 -11.79 -4.14
CA ALA A 25 3.74 -13.15 -3.95
C ALA A 25 3.90 -13.96 -5.26
N PHE A 26 3.18 -13.56 -6.31
CA PHE A 26 3.19 -14.25 -7.61
C PHE A 26 3.72 -13.37 -8.74
N MET A 27 4.11 -12.13 -8.43
CA MET A 27 4.46 -11.10 -9.41
C MET A 27 3.45 -10.98 -10.56
N GLN A 28 2.16 -11.14 -10.23
CA GLN A 28 1.08 -11.23 -11.20
C GLN A 28 0.26 -9.95 -11.19
N ILE A 29 0.10 -9.32 -12.34
CA ILE A 29 -0.87 -8.25 -12.56
C ILE A 29 -2.13 -8.89 -13.15
N ARG A 30 -3.30 -8.51 -12.65
CA ARG A 30 -4.60 -8.85 -13.21
C ARG A 30 -5.34 -7.56 -13.52
N ILE A 31 -5.99 -7.53 -14.67
CA ILE A 31 -6.86 -6.44 -15.10
C ILE A 31 -8.23 -7.06 -15.33
N HIS A 32 -9.29 -6.35 -14.95
CA HIS A 32 -10.65 -6.89 -15.05
C HIS A 32 -11.24 -6.72 -16.46
N ASP A 33 -10.73 -5.77 -17.24
CA ASP A 33 -11.09 -5.61 -18.65
C ASP A 33 -10.49 -6.72 -19.50
N SER A 34 -11.24 -7.17 -20.52
CA SER A 34 -10.77 -8.17 -21.47
C SER A 34 -9.61 -7.61 -22.30
N TYR A 35 -8.49 -8.31 -22.29
CA TYR A 35 -7.26 -7.93 -22.99
C TYR A 35 -6.78 -9.10 -23.84
N ASP A 36 -6.53 -8.86 -25.12
CA ASP A 36 -6.14 -9.88 -26.10
C ASP A 36 -4.62 -9.98 -26.32
N GLY A 37 -3.84 -9.12 -25.66
CA GLY A 37 -2.39 -9.08 -25.80
C GLY A 37 -1.85 -7.81 -26.47
N ASN A 38 -2.69 -6.92 -26.99
CA ASN A 38 -2.25 -5.66 -27.60
C ASN A 38 -2.48 -4.43 -26.71
N ILE A 39 -1.43 -3.95 -26.03
CA ILE A 39 -1.51 -2.77 -25.12
C ILE A 39 -1.97 -1.51 -25.85
N ASP A 40 -1.62 -1.39 -27.14
CA ASP A 40 -1.92 -0.20 -27.94
C ASP A 40 -3.42 -0.02 -28.24
N GLU A 41 -4.22 -1.08 -28.04
CA GLU A 41 -5.67 -1.07 -28.27
C GLU A 41 -6.48 -0.74 -27.01
N LEU A 42 -5.82 -0.60 -25.86
CA LEU A 42 -6.48 -0.27 -24.61
C LEU A 42 -6.92 1.19 -24.58
N ASP A 43 -8.08 1.44 -23.98
CA ASP A 43 -8.47 2.81 -23.67
C ASP A 43 -7.55 3.42 -22.60
N ILE A 44 -7.52 4.76 -22.54
CA ILE A 44 -6.63 5.50 -21.64
C ILE A 44 -6.85 5.11 -20.17
N PRO A 45 -8.09 5.00 -19.65
CA PRO A 45 -8.32 4.56 -18.27
C PRO A 45 -7.81 3.15 -17.95
N THR A 46 -7.99 2.18 -18.86
CA THR A 46 -7.50 0.81 -18.67
C THR A 46 -5.97 0.78 -18.76
N LEU A 47 -5.36 1.53 -19.68
CA LEU A 47 -3.90 1.67 -19.77
C LEU A 47 -3.34 2.31 -18.49
N GLY A 48 -3.97 3.37 -17.97
CA GLY A 48 -3.62 4.00 -16.70
C GLY A 48 -3.66 3.01 -15.53
N THR A 49 -4.69 2.16 -15.49
CA THR A 49 -4.80 1.08 -14.50
C THR A 49 -3.66 0.06 -14.61
N ILE A 50 -3.31 -0.38 -15.82
CA ILE A 50 -2.16 -1.27 -16.04
C ILE A 50 -0.87 -0.62 -15.54
N VAL A 51 -0.66 0.64 -15.87
CA VAL A 51 0.53 1.37 -15.44
C VAL A 51 0.58 1.45 -13.91
N HIS A 52 -0.53 1.72 -13.23
CA HIS A 52 -0.61 1.71 -11.75
C HIS A 52 -0.11 0.36 -11.18
N GLU A 53 -0.68 -0.75 -11.65
CA GLU A 53 -0.29 -2.08 -11.19
C GLU A 53 1.14 -2.47 -11.59
N TYR A 54 1.62 -2.01 -12.76
CA TYR A 54 2.99 -2.21 -13.20
C TYR A 54 3.99 -1.44 -12.33
N ILE A 55 3.64 -0.25 -11.86
CA ILE A 55 4.45 0.48 -10.89
C ILE A 55 4.52 -0.29 -9.57
N HIS A 56 3.45 -0.92 -9.11
CA HIS A 56 3.54 -1.81 -7.93
C HIS A 56 4.49 -2.98 -8.13
N PHE A 57 4.50 -3.59 -9.32
CA PHE A 57 5.48 -4.61 -9.68
C PHE A 57 6.91 -4.04 -9.63
N LEU A 58 7.17 -2.90 -10.27
CA LEU A 58 8.49 -2.27 -10.28
C LEU A 58 8.95 -1.88 -8.87
N GLN A 59 8.09 -1.29 -8.06
CA GLN A 59 8.38 -1.00 -6.65
C GLN A 59 8.83 -2.26 -5.91
N ASN A 60 8.20 -3.40 -6.19
CA ASN A 60 8.51 -4.66 -5.52
C ASN A 60 9.89 -5.21 -5.92
N VAL A 61 10.24 -5.15 -7.21
CA VAL A 61 11.49 -5.76 -7.72
C VAL A 61 12.69 -4.82 -7.80
N SER A 62 12.47 -3.49 -7.75
CA SER A 62 13.53 -2.49 -7.95
C SER A 62 13.85 -1.63 -6.72
N THR A 63 13.16 -1.83 -5.60
CA THR A 63 13.44 -1.10 -4.36
C THR A 63 13.94 -2.04 -3.26
N PRO A 64 14.90 -1.61 -2.43
CA PRO A 64 15.31 -2.35 -1.24
C PRO A 64 14.13 -2.76 -0.35
N TRP A 65 13.17 -1.84 -0.10
CA TRP A 65 11.98 -2.15 0.67
C TRP A 65 11.12 -3.24 0.04
N GLY A 66 10.84 -3.14 -1.27
CA GLY A 66 10.06 -4.11 -2.01
C GLY A 66 10.68 -5.51 -1.99
N LEU A 67 12.00 -5.59 -2.23
CA LEU A 67 12.74 -6.85 -2.17
C LEU A 67 12.70 -7.44 -0.76
N TYR A 68 12.89 -6.63 0.27
CA TYR A 68 12.84 -7.09 1.66
C TYR A 68 11.44 -7.59 2.05
N ASP A 69 10.37 -6.84 1.75
CA ASP A 69 8.98 -7.28 1.98
C ASP A 69 8.68 -8.60 1.25
N SER A 70 9.11 -8.71 -0.01
CA SER A 70 8.98 -9.94 -0.80
C SER A 70 9.71 -11.13 -0.17
N MET A 71 10.93 -10.94 0.32
CA MET A 71 11.67 -11.99 1.02
C MET A 71 10.96 -12.44 2.30
N VAL A 72 10.40 -11.50 3.08
CA VAL A 72 9.63 -11.84 4.28
C VAL A 72 8.38 -12.65 3.92
N ARG A 73 7.64 -12.24 2.89
CA ARG A 73 6.46 -12.98 2.40
C ARG A 73 6.82 -14.39 1.93
N TYR A 74 7.94 -14.54 1.22
CA TYR A 74 8.40 -15.86 0.79
C TYR A 74 8.77 -16.75 1.99
N ASN A 75 9.44 -16.21 3.01
CA ASN A 75 9.74 -16.96 4.23
C ASN A 75 8.48 -17.37 5.00
N ILE A 76 7.46 -16.51 5.06
CA ILE A 76 6.13 -16.86 5.60
C ILE A 76 5.55 -18.07 4.84
N MET A 77 5.59 -18.03 3.51
CA MET A 77 5.08 -19.14 2.67
C MET A 77 5.86 -20.44 2.90
N ALA A 78 7.18 -20.36 3.00
CA ALA A 78 8.04 -21.52 3.23
C ALA A 78 7.79 -22.17 4.61
N GLU A 79 7.73 -21.37 5.68
CA GLU A 79 7.44 -21.89 7.02
C GLU A 79 5.99 -22.39 7.13
N THR A 80 5.04 -21.72 6.44
CA THR A 80 3.65 -22.20 6.35
C THR A 80 3.56 -23.55 5.65
N TYR A 81 4.28 -23.72 4.53
CA TYR A 81 4.33 -24.98 3.80
C TYR A 81 4.93 -26.09 4.66
N ALA A 82 6.05 -25.83 5.33
CA ALA A 82 6.68 -26.79 6.24
C ALA A 82 5.75 -27.18 7.40
N PHE A 83 4.99 -26.24 7.95
CA PHE A 83 3.98 -26.53 8.97
C PHE A 83 2.90 -27.49 8.45
N VAL A 84 2.37 -27.23 7.25
CA VAL A 84 1.35 -28.05 6.59
C VAL A 84 1.90 -29.46 6.26
N GLU A 85 3.11 -29.54 5.72
CA GLU A 85 3.76 -30.81 5.35
C GLU A 85 4.02 -31.71 6.56
N ASN A 86 4.38 -31.13 7.70
CA ASN A 86 4.63 -31.87 8.94
C ASN A 86 3.35 -32.24 9.71
N ALA A 87 2.18 -31.77 9.30
CA ALA A 87 0.92 -32.09 9.96
C ALA A 87 0.55 -33.56 9.74
N THR A 88 0.52 -34.35 10.80
CA THR A 88 0.34 -35.82 10.72
C THR A 88 -1.11 -36.28 10.54
N SER A 89 -2.09 -35.38 10.59
CA SER A 89 -3.50 -35.75 10.50
C SER A 89 -4.39 -34.62 9.98
N THR A 90 -4.72 -33.67 10.85
CA THR A 90 -5.73 -32.65 10.60
C THR A 90 -5.14 -31.28 10.85
N ILE A 91 -5.37 -30.39 9.89
CA ILE A 91 -5.01 -28.97 10.00
C ILE A 91 -6.28 -28.20 10.34
N THR A 92 -6.21 -27.36 11.37
CA THR A 92 -7.30 -26.47 11.76
C THR A 92 -7.18 -25.14 11.01
N LEU A 93 -8.30 -24.66 10.46
CA LEU A 93 -8.39 -23.35 9.80
C LEU A 93 -9.18 -22.34 10.66
N PRO A 94 -8.79 -21.05 10.72
CA PRO A 94 -7.58 -20.47 10.11
C PRO A 94 -6.30 -21.04 10.72
N LEU A 95 -5.23 -21.09 9.93
CA LEU A 95 -3.93 -21.60 10.38
C LEU A 95 -3.41 -20.73 11.53
N ASP A 96 -2.96 -21.38 12.60
CA ASP A 96 -2.27 -20.75 13.72
C ASP A 96 -0.82 -21.26 13.73
N ILE A 97 0.11 -20.40 13.32
CA ILE A 97 1.51 -20.76 13.04
C ILE A 97 2.43 -19.87 13.86
N ASP A 98 3.20 -20.50 14.73
CA ASP A 98 4.32 -19.87 15.43
C ASP A 98 5.55 -19.86 14.51
N TYR A 99 5.75 -18.75 13.80
CA TYR A 99 6.93 -18.56 12.96
C TYR A 99 8.23 -18.50 13.78
N SER A 100 9.34 -18.83 13.13
CA SER A 100 10.67 -18.76 13.75
C SER A 100 10.96 -17.36 14.33
N PRO A 101 11.73 -17.23 15.43
CA PRO A 101 12.03 -15.93 16.04
C PRO A 101 12.66 -14.93 15.05
N GLU A 102 13.47 -15.44 14.11
CA GLU A 102 14.06 -14.63 13.04
C GLU A 102 12.99 -14.08 12.10
N LEU A 103 12.08 -14.94 11.62
CA LEU A 103 10.99 -14.51 10.74
C LEU A 103 10.02 -13.59 11.45
N ALA A 104 9.63 -13.89 12.70
CA ALA A 104 8.79 -13.03 13.52
C ALA A 104 9.36 -11.61 13.67
N ASN A 105 10.68 -11.49 13.88
CA ASN A 105 11.37 -10.20 13.91
C ASN A 105 11.27 -9.46 12.55
N LYS A 106 11.51 -10.17 11.44
CA LYS A 106 11.39 -9.57 10.09
C LYS A 106 9.96 -9.11 9.79
N ILE A 107 8.95 -9.91 10.16
CA ILE A 107 7.52 -9.56 10.07
C ILE A 107 7.23 -8.29 10.86
N ALA A 108 7.75 -8.18 12.08
CA ALA A 108 7.53 -7.01 12.91
C ALA A 108 8.12 -5.73 12.27
N ILE A 109 9.29 -5.82 11.65
CA ILE A 109 9.94 -4.71 10.91
C ILE A 109 9.08 -4.30 9.71
N VAL A 110 8.66 -5.26 8.89
CA VAL A 110 7.77 -5.02 7.74
C VAL A 110 6.48 -4.35 8.21
N LYS A 111 5.81 -4.90 9.23
CA LYS A 111 4.58 -4.33 9.78
C LYS A 111 4.75 -2.89 10.28
N CYS A 112 5.92 -2.57 10.85
CA CYS A 112 6.23 -1.21 11.27
C CYS A 112 6.38 -0.25 10.08
N GLY A 113 7.14 -0.62 9.06
CA GLY A 113 7.39 0.24 7.89
C GLY A 113 6.24 0.30 6.88
N MET A 114 5.34 -0.69 6.87
CA MET A 114 4.11 -0.65 6.06
C MET A 114 3.20 0.52 6.43
N GLY A 115 3.19 0.90 7.72
CA GLY A 115 2.35 1.99 8.22
C GLY A 115 0.85 1.66 8.14
N TYR A 116 0.02 2.71 8.13
CA TYR A 116 -1.43 2.58 8.03
C TYR A 116 -1.84 2.09 6.62
N CYS A 117 -2.84 1.22 6.54
CA CYS A 117 -3.40 0.71 5.29
C CYS A 117 -4.84 1.24 5.12
N PRO A 118 -5.04 2.34 4.36
CA PRO A 118 -6.35 2.97 4.23
C PRO A 118 -7.38 2.07 3.55
N LEU A 119 -6.97 1.37 2.49
CA LEU A 119 -7.84 0.49 1.70
C LEU A 119 -8.30 -0.76 2.47
N ALA A 120 -7.71 -1.05 3.63
CA ALA A 120 -8.17 -2.11 4.53
C ALA A 120 -9.09 -1.59 5.65
N ASP A 121 -9.29 -0.27 5.77
CA ASP A 121 -10.05 0.34 6.85
C ASP A 121 -11.53 0.48 6.50
N THR A 122 -12.31 -0.51 6.91
CA THR A 122 -13.75 -0.60 6.63
C THR A 122 -14.61 0.38 7.44
N ARG A 123 -14.02 1.26 8.25
CA ARG A 123 -14.76 2.21 9.10
C ARG A 123 -15.16 3.47 8.33
N ARG A 124 -14.57 3.73 7.16
CA ARG A 124 -14.85 4.92 6.33
C ARG A 124 -15.27 4.49 4.92
N ASN A 125 -16.15 5.29 4.31
CA ASN A 125 -16.63 5.09 2.94
C ASN A 125 -15.87 5.92 1.91
N ASP A 126 -15.12 6.92 2.36
CA ASP A 126 -14.24 7.77 1.57
C ASP A 126 -13.06 8.20 2.43
N PHE A 127 -12.09 8.83 1.81
CA PHE A 127 -10.87 9.34 2.44
C PHE A 127 -10.52 10.74 1.94
N LYS A 128 -11.54 11.58 1.70
CA LYS A 128 -11.35 12.93 1.19
C LYS A 128 -10.82 13.87 2.27
N ILE A 129 -9.63 14.43 2.06
CA ILE A 129 -8.92 15.25 3.05
C ILE A 129 -9.42 16.69 2.96
N ASP A 130 -9.64 17.33 4.11
CA ASP A 130 -9.89 18.76 4.15
C ASP A 130 -8.57 19.51 3.97
N VAL A 131 -8.31 19.95 2.74
CA VAL A 131 -7.06 20.65 2.37
C VAL A 131 -6.91 22.01 3.04
N ASN A 132 -7.97 22.59 3.62
CA ASN A 132 -7.91 23.85 4.36
C ASN A 132 -7.32 23.66 5.76
N GLU A 133 -7.40 22.44 6.30
CA GLU A 133 -6.80 22.06 7.57
C GLU A 133 -5.39 21.53 7.33
N ARG A 134 -4.39 22.17 7.95
CA ARG A 134 -2.99 21.80 7.77
C ARG A 134 -2.71 20.44 8.40
N ILE A 135 -2.17 19.50 7.64
CA ILE A 135 -1.71 18.20 8.14
C ILE A 135 -0.53 18.43 9.08
N CYS A 136 -0.64 17.97 10.33
CA CYS A 136 0.44 18.01 11.29
C CYS A 136 1.34 16.78 11.12
N ILE A 137 2.65 17.00 10.96
CA ILE A 137 3.63 15.94 10.74
C ILE A 137 4.46 15.78 12.01
N HIS A 138 4.49 14.57 12.56
CA HIS A 138 5.26 14.26 13.77
C HIS A 138 6.28 13.16 13.48
N ARG A 139 7.50 13.36 13.92
CA ARG A 139 8.54 12.31 13.91
C ARG A 139 8.67 11.72 15.30
N LYS A 140 8.51 10.40 15.38
CA LYS A 140 8.67 9.59 16.60
C LYS A 140 9.71 8.51 16.35
N TYR A 141 10.11 7.84 17.42
CA TYR A 141 11.01 6.70 17.37
C TYR A 141 10.35 5.53 18.08
N LYS A 142 10.38 4.35 17.46
CA LYS A 142 9.82 3.13 18.00
C LYS A 142 10.93 2.12 18.25
N GLN A 143 11.04 1.67 19.49
CA GLN A 143 11.88 0.52 19.82
C GLN A 143 11.21 -0.73 19.24
N LEU A 144 11.94 -1.46 18.40
CA LEU A 144 11.52 -2.74 17.86
C LEU A 144 12.68 -3.72 18.01
N ASN A 145 12.55 -4.62 18.98
CA ASN A 145 13.62 -5.51 19.41
C ASN A 145 14.90 -4.71 19.73
N ASN A 146 16.01 -4.97 19.04
CA ASN A 146 17.28 -4.29 19.26
C ASN A 146 17.48 -3.06 18.36
N ARG A 147 16.43 -2.59 17.68
CA ARG A 147 16.48 -1.45 16.75
C ARG A 147 15.58 -0.31 17.20
N ILE A 148 15.98 0.91 16.87
CA ILE A 148 15.17 2.12 17.01
C ILE A 148 14.83 2.59 15.60
N LEU A 149 13.54 2.53 15.25
CA LEU A 149 13.06 2.91 13.91
C LEU A 149 12.38 4.28 13.96
N PRO A 150 12.69 5.20 13.03
CA PRO A 150 11.93 6.43 12.88
C PRO A 150 10.53 6.11 12.36
N VAL A 151 9.52 6.73 12.95
CA VAL A 151 8.11 6.59 12.55
C VAL A 151 7.53 7.97 12.34
N ILE A 152 6.92 8.20 11.18
CA ILE A 152 6.22 9.44 10.89
C ILE A 152 4.72 9.24 11.13
N THR A 153 4.13 10.07 11.97
CA THR A 153 2.68 10.09 12.18
C THR A 153 2.09 11.40 11.68
N LEU A 154 0.93 11.32 11.04
CA LEU A 154 0.22 12.44 10.45
C LEU A 154 -1.12 12.60 11.14
N ASP A 155 -1.45 13.80 11.57
CA ASP A 155 -2.82 14.14 11.99
C ASP A 155 -3.56 14.74 10.80
N ILE A 156 -4.60 14.05 10.34
CA ILE A 156 -5.37 14.38 9.14
C ILE A 156 -6.79 14.76 9.55
N CYS A 157 -7.31 15.85 8.98
CA CYS A 157 -8.71 16.22 9.03
C CYS A 157 -9.37 15.85 7.69
N PHE A 158 -10.53 15.22 7.73
CA PHE A 158 -11.30 14.88 6.54
C PHE A 158 -12.46 15.84 6.34
N THR A 159 -13.04 15.86 5.13
CA THR A 159 -14.13 16.79 4.78
C THR A 159 -15.43 16.54 5.56
N ASP A 160 -15.57 15.38 6.21
CA ASP A 160 -16.68 15.08 7.13
C ASP A 160 -16.45 15.63 8.56
N GLY A 161 -15.34 16.35 8.77
CA GLY A 161 -14.93 16.93 10.05
C GLY A 161 -14.26 15.94 11.01
N SER A 162 -14.16 14.65 10.64
CA SER A 162 -13.46 13.67 11.46
C SER A 162 -11.94 13.85 11.38
N LYS A 163 -11.26 13.50 12.47
CA LYS A 163 -9.80 13.60 12.59
C LYS A 163 -9.20 12.23 12.86
N GLN A 164 -8.08 11.95 12.22
CA GLN A 164 -7.38 10.69 12.37
C GLN A 164 -5.88 10.89 12.40
N ALA A 165 -5.24 10.28 13.40
CA ALA A 165 -3.79 10.10 13.41
C ALA A 165 -3.45 8.80 12.66
N ILE A 166 -2.62 8.89 11.62
CA ILE A 166 -2.15 7.73 10.86
C ILE A 166 -0.62 7.63 10.92
N THR A 167 -0.10 6.43 10.69
CA THR A 167 1.34 6.24 10.47
C THR A 167 1.61 6.24 8.97
N LEU A 168 2.47 7.16 8.51
CA LEU A 168 2.93 7.16 7.13
C LEU A 168 3.92 6.01 6.93
N GLY A 169 3.72 5.23 5.88
CA GLY A 169 4.54 4.06 5.58
C GLY A 169 4.33 3.57 4.15
N ALA A 170 4.94 2.44 3.83
CA ALA A 170 5.03 1.92 2.48
C ALA A 170 3.68 1.69 1.80
N ASN A 171 2.61 1.36 2.53
CA ASN A 171 1.27 1.26 1.94
C ASN A 171 0.89 2.56 1.23
N ILE A 172 1.03 3.70 1.91
CA ILE A 172 0.61 4.98 1.35
C ILE A 172 1.61 5.45 0.29
N ILE A 173 2.91 5.32 0.55
CA ILE A 173 3.96 5.76 -0.40
C ILE A 173 3.85 5.01 -1.74
N LYS A 174 3.62 3.70 -1.71
CA LYS A 174 3.49 2.88 -2.92
C LYS A 174 2.28 3.28 -3.75
N GLU A 175 1.12 3.43 -3.10
CA GLU A 175 -0.12 3.83 -3.76
C GLU A 175 -0.06 5.27 -4.29
N SER A 176 0.48 6.23 -3.51
CA SER A 176 0.66 7.60 -4.01
C SER A 176 1.57 7.65 -5.22
N MET A 177 2.67 6.88 -5.23
CA MET A 177 3.58 6.80 -6.37
C MET A 177 2.90 6.21 -7.60
N ALA A 178 2.15 5.12 -7.44
CA ALA A 178 1.45 4.47 -8.53
C ALA A 178 0.36 5.38 -9.12
N ALA A 179 -0.43 6.06 -8.27
CA ALA A 179 -1.42 7.04 -8.69
C ALA A 179 -0.79 8.23 -9.44
N LEU A 180 0.36 8.74 -8.99
CA LEU A 180 1.08 9.81 -9.69
C LEU A 180 1.51 9.38 -11.10
N TYR A 181 1.97 8.14 -11.28
CA TYR A 181 2.27 7.59 -12.61
C TYR A 181 1.02 7.38 -13.46
N GLN A 182 -0.07 6.86 -12.87
CA GLN A 182 -1.33 6.70 -13.55
C GLN A 182 -1.82 8.04 -14.11
N MET A 183 -1.73 9.11 -13.33
CA MET A 183 -2.11 10.46 -13.75
C MET A 183 -1.23 11.06 -14.86
N LEU A 184 -0.03 10.52 -15.13
CA LEU A 184 0.77 10.91 -16.29
C LEU A 184 0.23 10.32 -17.60
N ILE A 185 -0.59 9.28 -17.51
CA ILE A 185 -1.18 8.56 -18.64
C ILE A 185 -2.66 8.94 -18.80
N ASP A 186 -3.39 8.94 -17.69
CA ASP A 186 -4.80 9.28 -17.59
C ASP A 186 -4.99 10.43 -16.60
N GLU A 187 -5.03 11.67 -17.10
CA GLU A 187 -5.24 12.87 -16.28
C GLU A 187 -6.60 12.86 -15.54
N THR A 188 -7.56 12.01 -15.97
CA THR A 188 -8.88 11.90 -15.34
C THR A 188 -8.88 11.00 -14.10
N ALA A 189 -7.80 10.25 -13.86
CA ALA A 189 -7.61 9.41 -12.67
C ALA A 189 -7.27 10.25 -11.42
N THR A 190 -8.17 11.16 -11.03
CA THR A 190 -7.95 12.16 -9.96
C THR A 190 -8.10 11.59 -8.55
N HIS A 191 -8.68 10.40 -8.40
CA HIS A 191 -8.92 9.74 -7.10
C HIS A 191 -9.72 10.61 -6.10
N GLU A 192 -10.66 11.44 -6.58
CA GLU A 192 -11.35 12.50 -5.82
C GLU A 192 -11.99 12.10 -4.47
N ARG A 193 -12.35 10.83 -4.30
CA ARG A 193 -12.94 10.32 -3.04
C ARG A 193 -11.92 9.64 -2.12
N TYR A 194 -10.69 9.44 -2.59
CA TYR A 194 -9.66 8.63 -1.94
C TYR A 194 -8.32 9.37 -1.90
N ASP A 195 -8.32 10.59 -1.36
CA ASP A 195 -7.07 11.35 -1.21
C ASP A 195 -6.03 10.57 -0.39
N LEU A 196 -6.47 9.80 0.60
CA LEU A 196 -5.66 8.78 1.24
C LEU A 196 -6.03 7.39 0.66
N PRO A 197 -5.09 6.65 0.04
CA PRO A 197 -3.65 6.95 -0.04
C PRO A 197 -3.21 7.80 -1.24
N TYR A 198 -4.01 7.94 -2.30
CA TYR A 198 -3.53 8.30 -3.63
C TYR A 198 -2.95 9.72 -3.74
N ASN A 199 -3.65 10.72 -3.19
CA ASN A 199 -3.25 12.14 -3.29
C ASN A 199 -2.44 12.63 -2.07
N LEU A 200 -2.23 11.82 -1.02
CA LEU A 200 -1.65 12.29 0.24
C LEU A 200 -0.28 12.95 0.06
N VAL A 201 0.62 12.33 -0.73
CA VAL A 201 1.97 12.90 -0.96
C VAL A 201 1.88 14.28 -1.62
N LYS A 202 0.97 14.44 -2.59
CA LYS A 202 0.74 15.71 -3.27
C LYS A 202 0.20 16.76 -2.29
N ILE A 203 -0.81 16.41 -1.49
CA ILE A 203 -1.39 17.31 -0.47
C ILE A 203 -0.34 17.75 0.55
N ILE A 204 0.50 16.82 1.04
CA ILE A 204 1.61 17.16 1.94
C ILE A 204 2.58 18.12 1.26
N ALA A 205 2.94 17.88 0.00
CA ALA A 205 3.82 18.76 -0.75
C ALA A 205 3.20 20.16 -0.95
N GLU A 206 1.92 20.25 -1.27
CA GLU A 206 1.21 21.53 -1.42
C GLU A 206 1.22 22.35 -0.11
N GLN A 207 0.99 21.70 1.03
CA GLN A 207 0.90 22.37 2.33
C GLN A 207 2.27 22.74 2.95
N HIS A 208 3.32 21.93 2.68
CA HIS A 208 4.61 22.05 3.38
C HIS A 208 5.80 22.34 2.46
N PHE A 209 5.72 22.01 1.16
CA PHE A 209 6.83 22.06 0.21
C PHE A 209 6.39 22.59 -1.17
N SER A 210 5.72 23.75 -1.19
CA SER A 210 5.07 24.31 -2.38
C SER A 210 5.98 24.45 -3.61
N ALA A 211 7.30 24.58 -3.42
CA ALA A 211 8.28 24.65 -4.50
C ALA A 211 8.37 23.39 -5.40
N ILE A 212 7.91 22.23 -4.89
CA ILE A 212 7.94 20.96 -5.62
C ILE A 212 6.55 20.34 -5.83
N ALA A 213 5.51 20.95 -5.27
CA ALA A 213 4.17 20.39 -5.19
C ALA A 213 3.50 20.19 -6.56
N SER A 214 3.83 21.02 -7.55
CA SER A 214 3.27 20.94 -8.90
C SER A 214 4.05 20.01 -9.84
N ASP A 215 5.15 19.41 -9.39
CA ASP A 215 6.05 18.60 -10.22
C ASP A 215 5.87 17.12 -9.89
N ASN A 216 4.98 16.45 -10.62
CA ASN A 216 4.67 15.03 -10.42
C ASN A 216 5.92 14.15 -10.53
N ILE A 217 6.89 14.49 -11.39
CA ILE A 217 8.13 13.71 -11.54
C ILE A 217 8.99 13.79 -10.28
N LYS A 218 9.10 14.98 -9.66
CA LYS A 218 9.78 15.12 -8.36
C LYS A 218 9.05 14.38 -7.26
N LEU A 219 7.72 14.46 -7.20
CA LEU A 219 6.92 13.74 -6.20
C LEU A 219 7.09 12.22 -6.33
N ILE A 220 7.06 11.70 -7.56
CA ILE A 220 7.37 10.30 -7.89
C ILE A 220 8.76 9.93 -7.39
N THR A 221 9.76 10.77 -7.67
CA THR A 221 11.15 10.54 -7.27
C THR A 221 11.29 10.46 -5.75
N ILE A 222 10.61 11.34 -5.01
CA ILE A 222 10.61 11.33 -3.54
C ILE A 222 9.95 10.05 -3.00
N CYS A 223 8.83 9.62 -3.58
CA CYS A 223 8.19 8.36 -3.19
C CYS A 223 9.15 7.18 -3.44
N TYR A 224 9.80 7.15 -4.59
CA TYR A 224 10.76 6.11 -4.94
C TYR A 224 11.94 6.05 -3.95
N ILE A 225 12.56 7.19 -3.65
CA ILE A 225 13.66 7.28 -2.67
C ILE A 225 13.20 6.85 -1.27
N SER A 226 11.95 7.13 -0.90
CA SER A 226 11.39 6.71 0.39
C SER A 226 11.31 5.19 0.55
N LEU A 227 11.39 4.42 -0.55
CA LEU A 227 11.44 2.95 -0.54
C LEU A 227 12.87 2.38 -0.55
N PHE A 228 13.91 3.24 -0.49
CA PHE A 228 15.32 2.80 -0.46
C PHE A 228 15.87 2.60 0.95
N SER A 229 15.16 3.04 1.97
CA SER A 229 15.49 2.69 3.35
C SER A 229 14.80 1.40 3.74
N VAL A 230 15.59 0.33 3.86
CA VAL A 230 15.27 -0.76 4.78
C VAL A 230 16.24 -0.54 5.92
N ASP A 231 15.80 -0.14 7.11
CA ASP A 231 16.68 0.00 8.26
C ASP A 231 17.24 -1.39 8.62
N THR A 232 18.31 -1.76 7.90
CA THR A 232 19.04 -3.02 7.93
C THR A 232 20.44 -2.70 8.41
N ASN A 233 20.54 -2.45 9.72
CA ASN A 233 21.75 -2.70 10.49
C ASN A 233 21.55 -3.99 11.27
#